data_AF-A0AAD4GXP0-F1
#
_entry.id   AF-A0AAD4GXP0-F1
#
_cell.length_a   1.000
_cell.length_b   1.000
_cell.length_c   1.000
_cell.angle_alpha   90.00
_cell.angle_beta   90.00
_cell.angle_gamma   90.00
#
_symmetry.space_group_name_H-M   'P 1'
#
loop_
_entity.id
_entity.type
_entity.pdbx_description
1 polymer ?
#
loop_
_entity_poly.entity_id
_entity_poly.type
_entity_poly.pdbx_seq_one_letter_code
_entity_poly.pdbx_strand_id
1 'polypeptide(L)'
;MPAGPKLSLEERRKGEIALSEFAEYAEKQQSNRSAQRDPGDSGQATTSVPQDHEDHAELEILDQLSLSDTPKTVKLKDLLLGNNDNPEGALHELAGILQSRIDEGHGETVFDLGLEDGGESMGFDLSNWNAALRRLRDAAETLPAHCRILLTYNVGGPEESRVNNDRVKSSWGKVLVRQPAESVEEMAEIRIAVVGNVDAGKSTMLGVLVKGNLDDGRGKARVNLFRHKHEIESGRTSSVGLEIMGFDSHGEIISSSQGRKLSWEEIGKRSAKVISFSDLAGHERYLRTTVFGMLSSSPNYCLLMVAANNGLIGMSKEHLGIALALNVPVMVIVTKIDICPPQILQETISQLTKILKSPGARKIPIFVKDMEETINTATQFVSQRICPIFQVSNVTGENLDLVRTFLNILPHRGHYNVDAPFEFLINDTFSVPHVGTVVSGVAKSGVIHAGDPVLVGPDSLGQFTTTTIKSIERKRIQVNACFAGQSGSFALKRVRRKEVRKGMVVLKKLEQPPKVFREFVAEVLILSHATTIKRKYQAMLHVGAVSQTCSVIDIDRPFIRTGDRAMVAFRFIQRPEFLAPGDRVLFREGKTKGLGIVKSVGYDPNHPLNPKAVPQEGENSH
;
A
#
# COMPACT_ATOMS: atom_id res chain seq x y z
N MET A 1 35.83 -5.34 14.39
CA MET A 1 35.43 -6.45 13.52
C MET A 1 35.99 -6.19 12.13
N PRO A 2 36.79 -7.08 11.53
CA PRO A 2 37.24 -6.89 10.16
C PRO A 2 36.02 -6.91 9.22
N ALA A 3 35.98 -5.98 8.28
CA ALA A 3 34.92 -5.93 7.27
C ALA A 3 34.93 -7.25 6.48
N GLY A 4 33.84 -8.01 6.54
CA GLY A 4 33.70 -9.24 5.77
C GLY A 4 33.90 -9.00 4.26
N PRO A 5 34.21 -10.05 3.49
CA PRO A 5 34.50 -9.92 2.05
C PRO A 5 33.34 -9.21 1.33
N LYS A 6 33.69 -8.19 0.52
CA LYS A 6 32.70 -7.47 -0.30
C LYS A 6 32.24 -8.40 -1.43
N LEU A 7 30.93 -8.64 -1.50
CA LEU A 7 30.28 -9.33 -2.63
C LEU A 7 30.75 -8.80 -3.99
N SER A 8 30.97 -9.68 -4.95
CA SER A 8 31.39 -9.31 -6.30
C SER A 8 30.29 -8.51 -7.03
N LEU A 9 30.66 -7.76 -8.08
CA LEU A 9 29.70 -6.99 -8.88
C LEU A 9 28.68 -7.90 -9.58
N GLU A 10 29.10 -9.09 -10.01
CA GLU A 10 28.24 -10.08 -10.67
C GLU A 10 27.21 -10.68 -9.69
N GLU A 11 27.64 -11.03 -8.47
CA GLU A 11 26.75 -11.55 -7.43
C GLU A 11 25.69 -10.52 -7.02
N ARG A 12 26.07 -9.24 -6.94
CA ARG A 12 25.12 -8.15 -6.67
C ARG A 12 24.10 -7.99 -7.79
N ARG A 13 24.55 -8.05 -9.05
CA ARG A 13 23.66 -7.94 -10.21
C ARG A 13 22.68 -9.11 -10.29
N LYS A 14 23.13 -10.33 -9.97
CA LYS A 14 22.29 -11.53 -9.88
C LYS A 14 21.20 -11.36 -8.80
N GLY A 15 21.57 -10.88 -7.61
CA GLY A 15 20.61 -10.61 -6.53
C GLY A 15 19.58 -9.53 -6.88
N GLU A 16 20.01 -8.48 -7.58
CA GLU A 16 19.11 -7.41 -8.04
C GLU A 16 18.09 -7.93 -9.07
N ILE A 17 18.51 -8.68 -10.10
CA ILE A 17 17.59 -9.22 -11.11
C ILE A 17 16.54 -10.13 -10.46
N ALA A 18 16.99 -11.02 -9.57
CA ALA A 18 16.12 -11.97 -8.91
C ALA A 18 15.07 -11.29 -8.00
N LEU A 19 15.39 -10.12 -7.42
CA LEU A 19 14.46 -9.35 -6.59
C LEU A 19 13.21 -8.96 -7.37
N SER A 20 13.38 -8.47 -8.60
CA SER A 20 12.25 -8.04 -9.43
C SER A 20 11.37 -9.22 -9.84
N GLU A 21 11.96 -10.34 -10.23
CA GLU A 21 11.22 -11.56 -10.62
C GLU A 21 10.46 -12.15 -9.43
N PHE A 22 11.07 -12.10 -8.24
CA PHE A 22 10.43 -12.56 -7.02
C PHE A 22 9.26 -11.67 -6.58
N ALA A 23 9.37 -10.35 -6.77
CA ALA A 23 8.27 -9.42 -6.46
C ALA A 23 7.03 -9.70 -7.32
N GLU A 24 7.21 -9.89 -8.64
CA GLU A 24 6.12 -10.24 -9.57
C GLU A 24 5.52 -11.62 -9.23
N TYR A 25 6.36 -12.59 -8.86
CA TYR A 25 5.90 -13.91 -8.42
C TYR A 25 5.11 -13.83 -7.10
N ALA A 26 5.55 -13.02 -6.14
CA ALA A 26 4.89 -12.84 -4.85
C ALA A 26 3.48 -12.27 -5.01
N GLU A 27 3.29 -11.39 -5.99
CA GLU A 27 2.00 -10.80 -6.30
C GLU A 27 1.01 -11.81 -6.86
N LYS A 28 1.41 -12.62 -7.85
CA LYS A 28 0.55 -13.70 -8.40
C LYS A 28 0.08 -14.66 -7.31
N GLN A 29 0.94 -14.93 -6.33
CA GLN A 29 0.58 -15.79 -5.19
C GLN A 29 -0.41 -15.10 -4.24
N GLN A 30 -0.39 -13.77 -4.14
CA GLN A 30 -1.32 -13.01 -3.31
C GLN A 30 -2.67 -12.80 -3.97
N SER A 31 -2.73 -12.56 -5.28
CA SER A 31 -4.00 -12.47 -6.02
C SER A 31 -4.76 -13.79 -5.96
N ASN A 32 -4.05 -14.92 -6.10
CA ASN A 32 -4.65 -16.25 -5.97
C ASN A 32 -5.19 -16.51 -4.56
N ARG A 33 -4.55 -15.95 -3.52
CA ARG A 33 -5.06 -16.05 -2.15
C ARG A 33 -6.35 -15.26 -1.94
N SER A 34 -6.49 -14.07 -2.52
CA SER A 34 -7.74 -13.31 -2.43
C SER A 34 -8.89 -14.00 -3.15
N ALA A 35 -8.61 -14.75 -4.22
CA ALA A 35 -9.61 -15.52 -4.98
C ALA A 35 -9.99 -16.86 -4.31
N GLN A 36 -9.07 -17.54 -3.61
CA GLN A 36 -9.31 -18.87 -3.01
C GLN A 36 -10.13 -18.87 -1.70
N ARG A 37 -10.74 -17.76 -1.31
CA ARG A 37 -11.51 -17.63 -0.05
C ARG A 37 -13.03 -17.47 -0.25
N ASP A 38 -13.57 -17.90 -1.39
CA ASP A 38 -15.02 -18.12 -1.52
C ASP A 38 -15.43 -19.40 -0.75
N PRO A 39 -16.54 -19.39 0.02
CA PRO A 39 -16.91 -20.51 0.85
C PRO A 39 -17.75 -21.53 0.07
N GLY A 40 -17.13 -22.68 -0.22
CA GLY A 40 -17.73 -23.90 -0.75
C GLY A 40 -16.62 -24.66 -1.47
N ASP A 41 -16.05 -25.74 -0.92
CA ASP A 41 -16.68 -27.03 -1.11
C ASP A 41 -16.14 -28.07 -0.13
N SER A 42 -17.08 -28.87 0.37
CA SER A 42 -16.86 -30.15 1.03
C SER A 42 -16.35 -31.17 0.01
N GLY A 43 -15.37 -31.99 0.40
CA GLY A 43 -14.60 -32.77 -0.55
C GLY A 43 -15.39 -33.70 -1.48
N GLN A 44 -14.98 -33.69 -2.75
CA GLN A 44 -14.79 -34.88 -3.56
C GLN A 44 -13.64 -34.62 -4.55
N ALA A 45 -12.74 -35.59 -4.68
CA ALA A 45 -11.63 -35.55 -5.60
C ALA A 45 -12.14 -35.81 -7.02
N THR A 46 -11.97 -34.85 -7.93
CA THR A 46 -12.03 -35.09 -9.37
C THR A 46 -10.90 -34.34 -10.07
N THR A 47 -10.17 -35.08 -10.89
CA THR A 47 -9.06 -34.64 -11.76
C THR A 47 -9.47 -33.50 -12.68
N SER A 48 -8.78 -32.37 -12.59
CA SER A 48 -8.93 -31.21 -13.49
C SER A 48 -8.17 -31.43 -14.81
N VAL A 49 -8.91 -31.51 -15.91
CA VAL A 49 -8.42 -31.32 -17.29
C VAL A 49 -8.69 -29.85 -17.67
N PRO A 50 -7.83 -29.16 -18.46
CA PRO A 50 -8.04 -27.75 -18.79
C PRO A 50 -9.20 -27.59 -19.78
N GLN A 51 -10.27 -26.89 -19.38
CA GLN A 51 -11.28 -26.34 -20.29
C GLN A 51 -10.76 -24.99 -20.80
N ASP A 52 -10.29 -24.96 -22.05
CA ASP A 52 -9.90 -23.71 -22.74
C ASP A 52 -10.31 -23.73 -24.23
N HIS A 53 -11.19 -24.64 -24.66
CA HIS A 53 -11.50 -24.80 -26.09
C HIS A 53 -12.97 -25.06 -26.48
N GLU A 54 -13.93 -25.07 -25.56
CA GLU A 54 -15.35 -25.33 -25.91
C GLU A 54 -16.25 -24.09 -25.94
N ASP A 55 -15.93 -23.02 -25.20
CA ASP A 55 -16.78 -21.81 -25.14
C ASP A 55 -16.81 -21.01 -26.46
N HIS A 56 -15.78 -21.13 -27.30
CA HIS A 56 -15.73 -20.43 -28.59
C HIS A 56 -16.66 -21.05 -29.65
N ALA A 57 -16.97 -22.35 -29.55
CA ALA A 57 -17.79 -23.03 -30.54
C ALA A 57 -19.30 -22.74 -30.35
N GLU A 58 -19.76 -22.55 -29.11
CA GLU A 58 -21.16 -22.22 -28.84
C GLU A 58 -21.50 -20.76 -29.20
N LEU A 59 -20.53 -19.84 -29.08
CA LEU A 59 -20.69 -18.44 -29.45
C LEU A 59 -20.79 -18.22 -30.97
N GLU A 60 -20.08 -19.02 -31.79
CA GLU A 60 -20.18 -18.94 -33.26
C GLU A 60 -21.52 -19.44 -33.81
N ILE A 61 -22.16 -20.41 -33.14
CA ILE A 61 -23.47 -20.94 -33.55
C ILE A 61 -24.59 -19.94 -33.28
N LEU A 62 -24.49 -19.17 -32.20
CA LEU A 62 -25.47 -18.13 -31.86
C LEU A 62 -25.41 -16.94 -32.82
N ASP A 63 -24.22 -16.59 -33.33
CA ASP A 63 -24.02 -15.50 -34.28
C ASP A 63 -24.58 -15.82 -35.67
N GLN A 64 -24.53 -17.11 -36.08
CA GLN A 64 -25.12 -17.56 -37.35
C GLN A 64 -26.66 -17.60 -37.35
N LEU A 65 -27.30 -17.60 -36.17
CA LEU A 65 -28.75 -17.74 -36.04
C LEU A 65 -29.51 -16.42 -35.85
N SER A 66 -28.85 -15.25 -35.88
CA SER A 66 -29.50 -13.92 -35.81
C SER A 66 -30.57 -13.79 -34.70
N LEU A 67 -30.35 -14.42 -33.54
CA LEU A 67 -31.27 -14.43 -32.39
C LEU A 67 -30.64 -13.81 -31.14
N SER A 68 -29.69 -12.90 -31.32
CA SER A 68 -29.16 -12.10 -30.23
C SER A 68 -29.86 -10.73 -30.20
N ASP A 69 -30.97 -10.65 -29.45
CA ASP A 69 -31.39 -9.38 -28.83
C ASP A 69 -30.31 -8.99 -27.82
N THR A 70 -29.17 -8.53 -28.33
CA THR A 70 -28.14 -7.87 -27.53
C THR A 70 -28.71 -6.52 -27.11
N PRO A 71 -28.72 -6.17 -25.82
CA PRO A 71 -29.07 -4.82 -25.41
C PRO A 71 -28.11 -3.86 -26.13
N LYS A 72 -28.66 -2.92 -26.90
CA LYS A 72 -27.89 -1.87 -27.59
C LYS A 72 -26.94 -1.26 -26.57
N THR A 73 -25.64 -1.50 -26.69
CA THR A 73 -24.63 -0.82 -25.89
C THR A 73 -24.68 0.66 -26.26
N VAL A 74 -25.35 1.45 -25.41
CA VAL A 74 -25.46 2.89 -25.60
C VAL A 74 -24.06 3.48 -25.47
N LYS A 75 -23.61 4.24 -26.48
CA LYS A 75 -22.29 4.87 -26.43
C LYS A 75 -22.28 5.94 -25.34
N LEU A 76 -21.19 6.00 -24.57
CA LEU A 76 -21.02 6.99 -23.49
C LEU A 76 -21.19 8.42 -24.01
N LYS A 77 -20.73 8.68 -25.24
CA LYS A 77 -20.95 9.95 -25.94
C LYS A 77 -22.43 10.36 -26.02
N ASP A 78 -23.31 9.43 -26.36
CA ASP A 78 -24.74 9.72 -26.54
C ASP A 78 -25.43 9.97 -25.20
N LEU A 79 -24.98 9.26 -24.15
CA LEU A 79 -25.39 9.49 -22.76
C LEU A 79 -24.96 10.87 -22.25
N LEU A 80 -23.77 11.34 -22.61
CA LEU A 80 -23.23 12.63 -22.20
C LEU A 80 -23.83 13.82 -22.95
N LEU A 81 -24.21 13.65 -24.22
CA LEU A 81 -24.84 14.71 -25.01
C LEU A 81 -26.37 14.73 -24.87
N GLY A 82 -26.98 13.63 -24.42
CA GLY A 82 -28.43 13.54 -24.25
C GLY A 82 -29.17 13.43 -25.58
N ASN A 83 -28.54 12.87 -26.62
CA ASN A 83 -29.13 12.68 -27.95
C ASN A 83 -30.14 11.51 -28.02
N ASN A 84 -30.43 10.87 -26.89
CA ASN A 84 -31.34 9.72 -26.82
C ASN A 84 -32.81 10.18 -26.74
N ASP A 85 -33.72 9.36 -27.29
CA ASP A 85 -35.17 9.60 -27.29
C ASP A 85 -35.76 9.76 -25.87
N ASN A 86 -35.06 9.29 -24.83
CA ASN A 86 -35.42 9.44 -23.42
C ASN A 86 -34.26 10.09 -22.61
N PRO A 87 -34.27 11.43 -22.42
CA PRO A 87 -33.19 12.13 -21.74
C PRO A 87 -33.11 11.82 -20.23
N GLU A 88 -34.22 11.51 -19.57
CA GLU A 88 -34.22 11.14 -18.13
C GLU A 88 -33.67 9.72 -17.92
N GLY A 89 -34.07 8.77 -18.77
CA GLY A 89 -33.52 7.41 -18.73
C GLY A 89 -32.01 7.38 -18.96
N ALA A 90 -31.53 8.17 -19.92
CA ALA A 90 -30.09 8.30 -20.19
C ALA A 90 -29.32 8.99 -19.04
N LEU A 91 -29.96 9.88 -18.27
CA LEU A 91 -29.35 10.47 -17.07
C LEU A 91 -29.19 9.41 -15.98
N HIS A 92 -30.21 8.58 -15.76
CA HIS A 92 -30.16 7.49 -14.79
C HIS A 92 -29.11 6.44 -15.17
N GLU A 93 -28.96 6.14 -16.46
CA GLU A 93 -27.92 5.24 -16.95
C GLU A 93 -26.51 5.82 -16.74
N LEU A 94 -26.32 7.12 -17.02
CA LEU A 94 -25.07 7.82 -16.73
C LEU A 94 -24.74 7.82 -15.23
N ALA A 95 -25.75 8.04 -14.37
CA ALA A 95 -25.59 7.94 -12.92
C ALA A 95 -25.23 6.51 -12.50
N GLY A 96 -25.81 5.48 -13.09
CA GLY A 96 -25.44 4.08 -12.84
C GLY A 96 -23.97 3.79 -13.17
N ILE A 97 -23.48 4.25 -14.33
CA ILE A 97 -22.07 4.14 -14.72
C ILE A 97 -21.18 4.89 -13.72
N LEU A 98 -21.57 6.10 -13.34
CA LEU A 98 -20.80 6.93 -12.43
C LEU A 98 -20.73 6.30 -11.03
N GLN A 99 -21.84 5.75 -10.52
CA GLN A 99 -21.89 5.03 -9.24
C GLN A 99 -20.96 3.81 -9.27
N SER A 100 -21.00 2.99 -10.31
CA SER A 100 -20.09 1.84 -10.45
C SER A 100 -18.63 2.26 -10.38
N ARG A 101 -18.25 3.35 -11.08
CA ARG A 101 -16.87 3.86 -11.07
C ARG A 101 -16.47 4.45 -9.71
N ILE A 102 -17.40 5.08 -9.01
CA ILE A 102 -17.19 5.62 -7.66
C ILE A 102 -17.00 4.48 -6.65
N ASP A 103 -17.81 3.42 -6.75
CA ASP A 103 -17.72 2.24 -5.87
C ASP A 103 -16.39 1.50 -6.07
N GLU A 104 -16.00 1.28 -7.33
CA GLU A 104 -14.69 0.73 -7.68
C GLU A 104 -13.51 1.58 -7.16
N GLY A 105 -13.68 2.90 -7.18
CA GLY A 105 -12.70 3.86 -6.67
C GLY A 105 -12.79 4.14 -5.17
N HIS A 106 -13.66 3.44 -4.44
CA HIS A 106 -13.92 3.61 -3.00
C HIS A 106 -14.34 5.04 -2.62
N GLY A 107 -15.36 5.57 -3.30
CA GLY A 107 -15.98 6.88 -3.01
C GLY A 107 -15.49 8.03 -3.89
N GLU A 108 -14.63 7.76 -4.87
CA GLU A 108 -14.19 8.76 -5.84
C GLU A 108 -13.79 8.15 -7.19
N THR A 109 -13.86 8.93 -8.25
CA THR A 109 -13.35 8.56 -9.57
C THR A 109 -12.83 9.78 -10.32
N VAL A 110 -11.83 9.57 -11.19
CA VAL A 110 -11.38 10.58 -12.15
C VAL A 110 -12.02 10.23 -13.48
N PHE A 111 -12.99 11.04 -13.89
CA PHE A 111 -13.76 10.86 -15.12
C PHE A 111 -13.12 11.63 -16.27
N ASP A 112 -12.80 10.93 -17.35
CA ASP A 112 -12.29 11.54 -18.57
C ASP A 112 -13.48 11.98 -19.43
N LEU A 113 -13.73 13.29 -19.46
CA LEU A 113 -14.84 13.87 -20.21
C LEU A 113 -14.37 14.19 -21.63
N GLY A 114 -15.15 13.79 -22.64
CA GLY A 114 -14.79 13.97 -24.05
C GLY A 114 -13.81 12.95 -24.62
N LEU A 115 -13.41 11.95 -23.81
CA LEU A 115 -12.69 10.76 -24.24
C LEU A 115 -13.53 9.51 -23.90
N GLU A 116 -13.47 8.51 -24.76
CA GLU A 116 -13.95 7.15 -24.44
C GLU A 116 -12.99 6.45 -23.48
N ASP A 117 -13.39 5.34 -22.87
CA ASP A 117 -12.56 4.59 -21.91
C ASP A 117 -11.23 4.08 -22.52
N GLY A 118 -11.19 3.92 -23.84
CA GLY A 118 -9.96 3.60 -24.60
C GLY A 118 -9.02 4.79 -24.82
N GLY A 119 -9.38 6.00 -24.38
CA GLY A 119 -8.66 7.24 -24.63
C GLY A 119 -8.90 7.83 -26.03
N GLU A 120 -9.86 7.29 -26.78
CA GLU A 120 -10.25 7.82 -28.09
C GLU A 120 -11.12 9.07 -27.93
N SER A 121 -10.92 10.05 -28.82
CA SER A 121 -11.67 11.30 -28.76
C SER A 121 -13.13 11.12 -29.17
N MET A 122 -14.04 11.69 -28.38
CA MET A 122 -15.46 11.81 -28.73
C MET A 122 -15.76 12.91 -29.75
N GLY A 123 -14.76 13.74 -30.11
CA GLY A 123 -14.91 14.83 -31.07
C GLY A 123 -15.72 16.02 -30.55
N PHE A 124 -15.69 16.30 -29.25
CA PHE A 124 -16.40 17.44 -28.67
C PHE A 124 -15.81 18.78 -29.12
N ASP A 125 -16.69 19.76 -29.34
CA ASP A 125 -16.36 21.18 -29.38
C ASP A 125 -16.67 21.81 -28.01
N LEU A 126 -16.46 23.12 -27.88
CA LEU A 126 -16.73 23.82 -26.63
C LEU A 126 -18.20 23.74 -26.20
N SER A 127 -19.14 23.70 -27.15
CA SER A 127 -20.57 23.60 -26.86
C SER A 127 -20.91 22.22 -26.28
N ASN A 128 -20.45 21.16 -26.95
CA ASN A 128 -20.62 19.78 -26.54
C ASN A 128 -19.93 19.50 -25.19
N TRP A 129 -18.73 20.04 -24.97
CA TRP A 129 -18.05 19.98 -23.67
C TRP A 129 -18.91 20.57 -22.56
N ASN A 130 -19.44 21.78 -22.75
CA ASN A 130 -20.27 22.45 -21.75
C ASN A 130 -21.58 21.71 -21.49
N ALA A 131 -22.21 21.15 -22.53
CA ALA A 131 -23.41 20.32 -22.39
C ALA A 131 -23.11 19.04 -21.60
N ALA A 132 -22.04 18.32 -21.98
CA ALA A 132 -21.62 17.10 -21.32
C ALA A 132 -21.22 17.31 -19.86
N LEU A 133 -20.52 18.41 -19.55
CA LEU A 133 -20.14 18.78 -18.18
C LEU A 133 -21.36 19.09 -17.32
N ARG A 134 -22.37 19.79 -17.85
CA ARG A 134 -23.64 20.02 -17.13
C ARG A 134 -24.33 18.71 -16.82
N ARG A 135 -24.46 17.83 -17.82
CA ARG A 135 -25.12 16.54 -17.65
C ARG A 135 -24.39 15.61 -16.69
N LEU A 136 -23.04 15.65 -16.68
CA LEU A 136 -22.23 14.96 -15.68
C LEU A 136 -22.48 15.49 -14.27
N ARG A 137 -22.62 16.81 -14.10
CA ARG A 137 -22.98 17.41 -12.80
C ARG A 137 -24.39 17.02 -12.37
N ASP A 138 -25.36 17.06 -13.28
CA ASP A 138 -26.74 16.64 -13.01
C ASP A 138 -26.77 15.16 -12.58
N ALA A 139 -26.00 14.29 -13.24
CA ALA A 139 -25.86 12.89 -12.83
C ALA A 139 -25.17 12.75 -11.47
N ALA A 140 -24.11 13.52 -11.20
CA ALA A 140 -23.43 13.50 -9.91
C ALA A 140 -24.33 13.99 -8.76
N GLU A 141 -25.20 14.97 -9.00
CA GLU A 141 -26.19 15.46 -8.03
C GLU A 141 -27.21 14.38 -7.63
N THR A 142 -27.51 13.42 -8.53
CA THR A 142 -28.34 12.25 -8.16
C THR A 142 -27.64 11.27 -7.22
N LEU A 143 -26.30 11.29 -7.18
CA LEU A 143 -25.45 10.39 -6.38
C LEU A 143 -24.77 11.10 -5.19
N PRO A 144 -25.40 12.13 -4.64
CA PRO A 144 -24.78 13.14 -3.76
C PRO A 144 -23.28 13.46 -3.97
N ALA A 145 -22.78 13.46 -5.20
CA ALA A 145 -21.35 13.59 -5.48
C ALA A 145 -20.96 15.00 -5.98
N HIS A 146 -19.74 15.43 -5.66
CA HIS A 146 -19.20 16.71 -6.10
C HIS A 146 -18.25 16.54 -7.28
N CYS A 147 -18.38 17.40 -8.30
CA CYS A 147 -17.49 17.42 -9.46
C CYS A 147 -16.49 18.59 -9.39
N ARG A 148 -15.20 18.30 -9.54
CA ARG A 148 -14.12 19.28 -9.69
C ARG A 148 -13.37 19.04 -10.99
N ILE A 149 -13.25 20.08 -11.80
CA ILE A 149 -12.39 20.05 -12.98
C ILE A 149 -10.93 20.05 -12.50
N LEU A 150 -10.14 19.09 -12.98
CA LEU A 150 -8.72 18.99 -12.67
C LEU A 150 -7.86 19.55 -13.80
N LEU A 151 -8.22 19.25 -15.05
CA LEU A 151 -7.45 19.58 -16.24
C LEU A 151 -8.35 19.66 -17.46
N THR A 152 -8.13 20.62 -18.34
CA THR A 152 -8.83 20.73 -19.63
C THR A 152 -7.86 20.90 -20.79
N TYR A 153 -8.33 20.51 -21.98
CA TYR A 153 -7.64 20.65 -23.26
C TYR A 153 -8.61 21.20 -24.29
N ASN A 154 -8.24 22.27 -24.98
CA ASN A 154 -9.02 22.99 -25.99
C ASN A 154 -10.38 23.49 -25.46
N VAL A 155 -10.48 23.84 -24.18
CA VAL A 155 -11.69 24.41 -23.54
C VAL A 155 -11.44 25.87 -23.15
N GLY A 156 -10.24 26.16 -22.65
CA GLY A 156 -9.88 27.42 -22.01
C GLY A 156 -10.24 27.43 -20.53
N GLY A 157 -9.80 28.48 -19.82
CA GLY A 157 -10.02 28.64 -18.38
C GLY A 157 -8.74 28.46 -17.56
N PRO A 158 -8.85 28.52 -16.21
CA PRO A 158 -7.69 28.43 -15.33
C PRO A 158 -7.07 27.02 -15.26
N GLU A 159 -7.85 25.97 -15.52
CA GLU A 159 -7.42 24.56 -15.54
C GLU A 159 -6.91 24.08 -16.91
N GLU A 160 -6.80 24.98 -17.89
CA GLU A 160 -6.34 24.65 -19.24
C GLU A 160 -4.86 24.24 -19.22
N SER A 161 -4.57 23.10 -19.87
CA SER A 161 -3.22 22.65 -20.11
C SER A 161 -2.42 23.72 -20.85
N ARG A 162 -1.17 23.93 -20.41
CA ARG A 162 -0.22 24.81 -21.09
C ARG A 162 0.48 24.13 -22.27
N VAL A 163 0.29 22.83 -22.43
CA VAL A 163 0.90 22.00 -23.45
C VAL A 163 -0.13 21.75 -24.54
N ASN A 164 0.12 22.25 -25.75
CA ASN A 164 -0.72 21.93 -26.89
C ASN A 164 -0.60 20.43 -27.23
N ASN A 165 -1.72 19.72 -27.19
CA ASN A 165 -1.79 18.34 -27.62
C ASN A 165 -2.24 18.27 -29.09
N ASP A 166 -1.29 18.24 -30.02
CA ASP A 166 -1.58 18.21 -31.46
C ASP A 166 -2.34 16.95 -31.93
N ARG A 167 -2.40 15.90 -31.09
CA ARG A 167 -3.06 14.63 -31.43
C ARG A 167 -4.58 14.70 -31.30
N VAL A 168 -5.09 15.46 -30.33
CA VAL A 168 -6.52 15.55 -30.04
C VAL A 168 -6.95 17.00 -30.12
N LYS A 169 -7.56 17.36 -31.26
CA LYS A 169 -8.05 18.72 -31.53
C LYS A 169 -9.42 19.03 -30.90
N SER A 170 -10.08 18.02 -30.35
CA SER A 170 -11.37 18.18 -29.67
C SER A 170 -11.18 18.75 -28.26
N SER A 171 -12.25 19.30 -27.70
CA SER A 171 -12.33 19.71 -26.31
C SER A 171 -12.50 18.48 -25.39
N TRP A 172 -11.63 18.31 -24.40
CA TRP A 172 -11.72 17.20 -23.44
C TRP A 172 -11.03 17.58 -22.12
N GLY A 173 -11.19 16.77 -21.08
CA GLY A 173 -10.57 17.05 -19.79
C GLY A 173 -10.84 15.99 -18.73
N LYS A 174 -10.22 16.17 -17.56
CA LYS A 174 -10.31 15.26 -16.42
C LYS A 174 -11.11 15.91 -15.30
N VAL A 175 -12.14 15.23 -14.83
CA VAL A 175 -13.04 15.71 -13.78
C VAL A 175 -12.99 14.73 -12.61
N LEU A 176 -12.57 15.21 -11.44
CA LEU A 176 -12.69 14.47 -10.18
C LEU A 176 -14.15 14.47 -9.76
N VAL A 177 -14.73 13.28 -9.56
CA VAL A 177 -16.04 13.11 -8.95
C VAL A 177 -15.85 12.39 -7.63
N ARG A 178 -16.33 12.98 -6.53
CA ARG A 178 -16.14 12.43 -5.19
C ARG A 178 -17.39 12.55 -4.35
N GLN A 179 -17.75 11.46 -3.68
CA GLN A 179 -18.84 11.45 -2.70
C GLN A 179 -18.35 11.98 -1.34
N PRO A 180 -19.17 12.78 -0.63
CA PRO A 180 -18.92 13.10 0.75
C PRO A 180 -19.04 11.83 1.60
N ALA A 181 -18.21 11.71 2.64
CA ALA A 181 -18.37 10.63 3.61
C ALA A 181 -19.47 11.01 4.60
N GLU A 182 -20.58 10.26 4.63
CA GLU A 182 -21.65 10.47 5.62
C GLU A 182 -21.17 10.08 7.03
N SER A 183 -20.36 9.02 7.09
CA SER A 183 -19.74 8.53 8.30
C SER A 183 -18.22 8.42 8.18
N VAL A 184 -17.53 8.46 9.33
CA VAL A 184 -16.08 8.21 9.38
C VAL A 184 -15.73 6.77 8.97
N GLU A 185 -16.70 5.86 9.01
CA GLU A 185 -16.56 4.47 8.60
C GLU A 185 -16.37 4.34 7.09
N GLU A 186 -17.07 5.15 6.30
CA GLU A 186 -17.01 5.17 4.82
C GLU A 186 -15.86 6.02 4.29
N MET A 187 -15.28 6.88 5.12
CA MET A 187 -14.16 7.74 4.74
C MET A 187 -12.98 6.92 4.17
N ALA A 188 -12.62 7.23 2.92
CA ALA A 188 -11.52 6.58 2.22
C ALA A 188 -10.18 6.85 2.93
N GLU A 189 -9.44 5.79 3.22
CA GLU A 189 -8.12 5.87 3.86
C GLU A 189 -7.02 5.40 2.91
N ILE A 190 -6.00 6.22 2.70
CA ILE A 190 -4.76 5.83 2.03
C ILE A 190 -3.61 5.93 3.02
N ARG A 191 -2.88 4.84 3.23
CA ARG A 191 -1.71 4.77 4.10
C ARG A 191 -0.43 4.93 3.29
N ILE A 192 0.37 5.91 3.66
CA ILE A 192 1.65 6.21 3.02
C ILE A 192 2.77 6.08 4.04
N ALA A 193 3.73 5.19 3.77
CA ALA A 193 4.95 5.09 4.57
C ALA A 193 5.99 6.10 4.08
N VAL A 194 6.49 6.96 4.98
CA VAL A 194 7.52 7.95 4.67
C VAL A 194 8.88 7.42 5.09
N VAL A 195 9.74 7.18 4.11
CA VAL A 195 11.07 6.58 4.29
C VAL A 195 12.16 7.43 3.65
N GLY A 196 13.39 7.25 4.11
CA GLY A 196 14.55 7.97 3.58
C GLY A 196 15.66 8.11 4.60
N ASN A 197 16.86 8.47 4.15
CA ASN A 197 18.04 8.60 4.98
C ASN A 197 17.88 9.67 6.08
N VAL A 198 18.81 9.70 7.04
CA VAL A 198 18.96 10.80 7.99
C VAL A 198 19.08 12.12 7.23
N ASP A 199 18.44 13.17 7.75
CA ASP A 199 18.42 14.53 7.19
C ASP A 199 17.76 14.70 5.81
N ALA A 200 17.09 13.68 5.28
CA ALA A 200 16.30 13.76 4.04
C ALA A 200 15.02 14.61 4.16
N GLY A 201 14.75 15.23 5.31
CA GLY A 201 13.59 16.11 5.50
C GLY A 201 12.24 15.40 5.68
N LYS A 202 12.20 14.12 6.05
CA LYS A 202 10.96 13.33 6.25
C LYS A 202 9.93 14.01 7.17
N SER A 203 10.27 14.17 8.44
CA SER A 203 9.39 14.79 9.43
C SER A 203 9.16 16.28 9.13
N THR A 204 10.11 16.96 8.50
CA THR A 204 9.92 18.36 8.07
C THR A 204 8.83 18.44 7.00
N MET A 205 8.90 17.62 5.95
CA MET A 205 7.91 17.57 4.87
C MET A 205 6.52 17.21 5.40
N LEU A 206 6.44 16.20 6.28
CA LEU A 206 5.17 15.85 6.93
C LEU A 206 4.59 17.00 7.74
N GLY A 207 5.43 17.73 8.47
CA GLY A 207 5.00 18.90 9.22
C GLY A 207 4.42 19.99 8.30
N VAL A 208 5.05 20.24 7.15
CA VAL A 208 4.61 21.23 6.16
C VAL A 208 3.32 20.81 5.46
N LEU A 209 3.21 19.53 5.04
CA LEU A 209 2.02 19.02 4.37
C LEU A 209 0.79 19.02 5.28
N VAL A 210 0.94 18.55 6.52
CA VAL A 210 -0.20 18.38 7.45
C VAL A 210 -0.62 19.70 8.08
N LYS A 211 0.31 20.61 8.35
CA LYS A 211 0.00 21.88 9.04
C LYS A 211 -0.17 23.08 8.11
N GLY A 212 0.25 22.96 6.85
CA GLY A 212 0.18 24.05 5.86
C GLY A 212 1.25 25.12 5.99
N ASN A 213 1.97 25.22 7.11
CA ASN A 213 3.03 26.20 7.32
C ASN A 213 4.37 25.73 6.74
N LEU A 214 5.10 26.64 6.11
CA LEU A 214 6.46 26.40 5.62
C LEU A 214 7.46 26.24 6.78
N ASP A 215 8.56 25.54 6.50
CA ASP A 215 9.67 25.38 7.44
C ASP A 215 10.56 26.63 7.44
N ASP A 216 11.20 26.92 8.56
CA ASP A 216 12.13 28.05 8.71
C ASP A 216 13.57 27.70 8.32
N GLY A 217 13.79 26.54 7.71
CA GLY A 217 15.11 25.98 7.41
C GLY A 217 15.86 25.44 8.63
N ARG A 218 15.32 25.64 9.85
CA ARG A 218 15.89 25.12 11.12
C ARG A 218 15.05 23.98 11.69
N GLY A 219 14.01 23.54 10.99
CA GLY A 219 13.19 22.41 11.35
C GLY A 219 12.04 22.74 12.30
N LYS A 220 11.55 23.99 12.33
CA LYS A 220 10.34 24.37 13.09
C LYS A 220 9.14 23.47 12.77
N ALA A 221 9.00 23.02 11.52
CA ALA A 221 7.91 22.14 11.12
C ALA A 221 7.99 20.77 11.82
N ARG A 222 9.18 20.18 11.94
CA ARG A 222 9.38 18.82 12.52
C ARG A 222 9.34 18.76 14.03
N VAL A 223 9.67 19.84 14.76
CA VAL A 223 9.65 19.85 16.25
C VAL A 223 8.29 19.42 16.79
N ASN A 224 7.23 19.78 16.08
CA ASN A 224 5.86 19.46 16.45
C ASN A 224 5.46 17.99 16.28
N LEU A 225 6.27 17.21 15.57
CA LEU A 225 6.03 15.79 15.32
C LEU A 225 6.77 14.88 16.31
N PHE A 226 7.79 15.42 17.00
CA PHE A 226 8.56 14.66 17.97
C PHE A 226 7.70 14.31 19.18
N ARG A 227 7.74 13.03 19.55
CA ARG A 227 6.92 12.46 20.63
C ARG A 227 7.74 12.24 21.90
N HIS A 228 9.05 12.05 21.75
CA HIS A 228 9.93 11.73 22.86
C HIS A 228 10.95 12.82 23.11
N LYS A 229 11.35 12.98 24.37
CA LYS A 229 12.32 14.00 24.80
C LYS A 229 13.65 13.89 24.04
N HIS A 230 14.15 12.66 23.84
CA HIS A 230 15.39 12.43 23.10
C HIS A 230 15.27 12.74 21.59
N GLU A 231 14.06 12.72 21.00
CA GLU A 231 13.86 13.14 19.61
C GLU A 231 14.00 14.67 19.49
N ILE A 232 13.51 15.41 20.49
CA ILE A 232 13.65 16.87 20.58
C ILE A 232 15.13 17.25 20.78
N GLU A 233 15.83 16.57 21.69
CA GLU A 233 17.24 16.82 22.00
C GLU A 233 18.17 16.44 20.83
N SER A 234 17.93 15.30 20.18
CA SER A 234 18.77 14.83 19.07
C SER A 234 18.37 15.37 17.70
N GLY A 235 17.17 15.93 17.58
CA GLY A 235 16.57 16.34 16.31
C GLY A 235 16.26 15.16 15.36
N ARG A 236 16.19 13.93 15.86
CA ARG A 236 16.05 12.69 15.06
C ARG A 236 14.87 11.85 15.51
N THR A 237 14.03 11.44 14.55
CA THR A 237 12.92 10.51 14.76
C THR A 237 13.44 9.11 15.11
N SER A 238 12.87 8.53 16.17
CA SER A 238 13.26 7.22 16.72
C SER A 238 12.10 6.21 16.71
N SER A 239 10.88 6.70 16.65
CA SER A 239 9.63 5.93 16.71
C SER A 239 8.83 6.06 15.41
N VAL A 240 7.84 5.17 15.20
CA VAL A 240 6.89 5.32 14.10
C VAL A 240 5.89 6.42 14.48
N GLY A 241 6.00 7.57 13.81
CA GLY A 241 5.01 8.64 13.89
C GLY A 241 3.80 8.32 13.02
N LEU A 242 2.61 8.74 13.44
CA LEU A 242 1.42 8.74 12.60
C LEU A 242 0.92 10.16 12.52
N GLU A 243 0.65 10.64 11.31
CA GLU A 243 0.02 11.93 11.01
C GLU A 243 -1.04 11.76 9.94
N ILE A 244 -2.01 12.66 9.88
CA ILE A 244 -3.10 12.59 8.91
C ILE A 244 -3.25 13.90 8.15
N MET A 245 -3.67 13.80 6.90
CA MET A 245 -4.04 14.91 6.03
C MET A 245 -5.38 14.59 5.38
N GLY A 246 -6.35 15.48 5.56
CA GLY A 246 -7.71 15.29 5.08
C GLY A 246 -8.01 16.13 3.84
N PHE A 247 -8.78 15.55 2.92
CA PHE A 247 -9.37 16.22 1.78
C PHE A 247 -10.89 16.16 1.90
N ASP A 248 -11.54 17.28 1.61
CA ASP A 248 -13.00 17.35 1.53
C ASP A 248 -13.53 16.72 0.22
N SER A 249 -14.84 16.77 0.04
CA SER A 249 -15.51 16.27 -1.17
C SER A 249 -15.15 17.08 -2.43
N HIS A 250 -14.69 18.33 -2.28
CA HIS A 250 -14.25 19.19 -3.38
C HIS A 250 -12.75 19.03 -3.69
N GLY A 251 -12.03 18.17 -2.96
CA GLY A 251 -10.60 17.95 -3.15
C GLY A 251 -9.71 19.02 -2.52
N GLU A 252 -10.24 19.87 -1.64
CA GLU A 252 -9.46 20.86 -0.91
C GLU A 252 -8.92 20.31 0.41
N ILE A 253 -7.78 20.83 0.83
CA ILE A 253 -7.12 20.41 2.06
C ILE A 253 -7.86 21.00 3.25
N ILE A 254 -8.23 20.15 4.19
CA ILE A 254 -8.85 20.58 5.43
C ILE A 254 -7.79 21.23 6.31
N SER A 255 -7.82 22.55 6.32
CA SER A 255 -6.95 23.38 7.14
C SER A 255 -7.79 24.33 8.00
N SER A 256 -7.18 24.88 9.05
CA SER A 256 -7.85 25.90 9.86
C SER A 256 -7.66 27.27 9.25
N SER A 257 -8.77 27.93 8.89
CA SER A 257 -8.82 29.29 8.38
C SER A 257 -8.30 30.37 9.36
N GLN A 258 -8.13 30.06 10.65
CA GLN A 258 -7.66 31.01 11.68
C GLN A 258 -6.35 30.59 12.38
N GLY A 259 -5.55 29.70 11.78
CA GLY A 259 -4.27 29.27 12.38
C GLY A 259 -4.38 28.41 13.65
N ARG A 260 -5.59 28.00 14.06
CA ARG A 260 -5.83 27.02 15.12
C ARG A 260 -5.40 25.62 14.65
N LYS A 261 -4.79 24.84 15.54
CA LYS A 261 -4.51 23.43 15.24
C LYS A 261 -5.81 22.62 15.26
N LEU A 262 -6.18 22.03 14.12
CA LEU A 262 -7.28 21.08 14.06
C LEU A 262 -6.89 19.77 14.76
N SER A 263 -7.83 19.22 15.51
CA SER A 263 -7.73 17.87 16.06
C SER A 263 -7.91 16.83 14.95
N TRP A 264 -7.45 15.61 15.19
CA TRP A 264 -7.66 14.52 14.23
C TRP A 264 -9.15 14.19 14.04
N GLU A 265 -9.95 14.41 15.08
CA GLU A 265 -11.39 14.22 15.03
C GLU A 265 -12.06 15.22 14.08
N GLU A 266 -11.70 16.50 14.18
CA GLU A 266 -12.21 17.54 13.29
C GLU A 266 -11.79 17.30 11.83
N ILE A 267 -10.55 16.84 11.60
CA ILE A 267 -10.08 16.49 10.25
C ILE A 267 -10.88 15.32 9.72
N GLY A 268 -10.98 14.21 10.46
CA GLY A 268 -11.67 13.01 9.99
C GLY A 268 -13.16 13.25 9.70
N LYS A 269 -13.87 14.00 10.56
CA LYS A 269 -15.29 14.33 10.36
C LYS A 269 -15.59 15.22 9.15
N ARG A 270 -14.61 16.02 8.70
CA ARG A 270 -14.76 16.92 7.54
C ARG A 270 -14.21 16.30 6.25
N SER A 271 -13.53 15.16 6.34
CA SER A 271 -12.84 14.54 5.22
C SER A 271 -13.74 13.56 4.50
N ALA A 272 -13.78 13.65 3.18
CA ALA A 272 -14.21 12.54 2.33
C ALA A 272 -13.06 11.52 2.17
N LYS A 273 -11.81 12.01 2.17
CA LYS A 273 -10.61 11.19 2.00
C LYS A 273 -9.51 11.60 2.97
N VAL A 274 -8.83 10.63 3.58
CA VAL A 274 -7.69 10.87 4.47
C VAL A 274 -6.45 10.11 4.03
N ILE A 275 -5.36 10.85 3.93
CA ILE A 275 -4.01 10.31 3.80
C ILE A 275 -3.41 10.15 5.20
N SER A 276 -3.05 8.93 5.55
CA SER A 276 -2.38 8.59 6.81
C SER A 276 -0.90 8.34 6.56
N PHE A 277 -0.06 9.20 7.11
CA PHE A 277 1.38 9.08 7.00
C PHE A 277 1.97 8.32 8.18
N SER A 278 2.81 7.33 7.87
CA SER A 278 3.69 6.68 8.84
C SER A 278 5.09 7.30 8.72
N ASP A 279 5.50 8.16 9.66
CA ASP A 279 6.86 8.72 9.73
C ASP A 279 7.81 7.65 10.24
N LEU A 280 8.68 7.13 9.36
CA LEU A 280 9.61 6.07 9.70
C LEU A 280 11.02 6.62 9.95
N ALA A 281 11.71 6.01 10.92
CA ALA A 281 13.03 6.45 11.32
C ALA A 281 14.06 6.31 10.17
N GLY A 282 14.91 7.33 10.02
CA GLY A 282 15.91 7.36 8.95
C GLY A 282 17.28 6.80 9.31
N HIS A 283 17.55 6.57 10.60
CA HIS A 283 18.86 6.16 11.09
C HIS A 283 18.97 4.63 11.15
N GLU A 284 20.12 4.08 10.78
CA GLU A 284 20.39 2.63 10.77
C GLU A 284 20.09 1.91 12.10
N ARG A 285 20.30 2.57 13.25
CA ARG A 285 19.99 2.01 14.58
C ARG A 285 18.51 1.69 14.74
N TYR A 286 17.65 2.42 14.04
CA TYR A 286 16.19 2.28 14.09
C TYR A 286 15.62 1.54 12.87
N LEU A 287 16.46 0.89 12.04
CA LEU A 287 15.99 0.10 10.90
C LEU A 287 14.95 -0.95 11.29
N ARG A 288 15.09 -1.55 12.49
CA ARG A 288 14.08 -2.49 13.02
C ARG A 288 12.69 -1.85 13.08
N THR A 289 12.62 -0.60 13.52
CA THR A 289 11.40 0.18 13.64
C THR A 289 10.82 0.51 12.26
N THR A 290 11.68 0.85 11.28
CA THR A 290 11.27 1.13 9.90
C THR A 290 10.72 -0.10 9.20
N VAL A 291 11.41 -1.24 9.31
CA VAL A 291 10.94 -2.53 8.79
C VAL A 291 9.59 -2.91 9.41
N PHE A 292 9.48 -2.76 10.73
CA PHE A 292 8.22 -2.99 11.42
C PHE A 292 7.12 -2.08 10.88
N GLY A 293 7.38 -0.77 10.72
CA GLY A 293 6.40 0.16 10.15
C GLY A 293 5.96 -0.22 8.73
N MET A 294 6.89 -0.59 7.86
CA MET A 294 6.61 -1.02 6.48
C MET A 294 5.77 -2.31 6.41
N LEU A 295 5.99 -3.27 7.31
CA LEU A 295 5.29 -4.55 7.31
C LEU A 295 3.97 -4.52 8.09
N SER A 296 3.94 -3.86 9.24
CA SER A 296 2.80 -3.84 10.16
C SER A 296 1.69 -2.90 9.70
N SER A 297 2.05 -1.70 9.19
CA SER A 297 1.05 -0.72 8.76
C SER A 297 0.43 -1.02 7.39
N SER A 298 0.95 -2.03 6.67
CA SER A 298 0.54 -2.40 5.31
C SER A 298 0.25 -1.16 4.44
N PRO A 299 1.27 -0.31 4.19
CA PRO A 299 1.10 0.94 3.47
C PRO A 299 0.69 0.66 2.02
N ASN A 300 -0.22 1.47 1.50
CA ASN A 300 -0.65 1.42 0.09
C ASN A 300 0.43 2.01 -0.83
N TYR A 301 1.16 3.02 -0.33
CA TYR A 301 2.22 3.71 -1.05
C TYR A 301 3.43 3.98 -0.16
N CYS A 302 4.58 4.16 -0.79
CA CYS A 302 5.84 4.50 -0.14
C CYS A 302 6.37 5.83 -0.67
N LEU A 303 6.56 6.79 0.23
CA LEU A 303 7.16 8.10 -0.05
C LEU A 303 8.66 8.05 0.28
N LEU A 304 9.50 7.96 -0.74
CA LEU A 304 10.95 7.98 -0.60
C LEU A 304 11.49 9.40 -0.64
N MET A 305 11.88 9.89 0.54
CA MET A 305 12.50 11.19 0.73
C MET A 305 14.00 11.12 0.43
N VAL A 306 14.45 11.99 -0.46
CA VAL A 306 15.86 12.14 -0.85
C VAL A 306 16.23 13.61 -0.67
N ALA A 307 17.39 13.89 -0.09
CA ALA A 307 17.91 15.26 -0.07
C ALA A 307 18.70 15.53 -1.35
N ALA A 308 18.49 16.69 -1.97
CA ALA A 308 19.17 17.10 -3.20
C ALA A 308 20.70 17.07 -3.10
N ASN A 309 21.26 17.31 -1.91
CA ASN A 309 22.70 17.37 -1.67
C ASN A 309 23.39 16.00 -1.48
N ASN A 310 22.67 14.99 -1.00
CA ASN A 310 23.26 13.71 -0.59
C ASN A 310 22.89 12.56 -1.52
N GLY A 311 21.84 12.72 -2.33
CA GLY A 311 21.32 11.68 -3.21
C GLY A 311 20.89 10.41 -2.48
N LEU A 312 20.88 9.29 -3.22
CA LEU A 312 20.29 8.03 -2.75
C LEU A 312 21.38 7.14 -2.12
N ILE A 313 21.73 7.43 -0.87
CA ILE A 313 22.80 6.76 -0.12
C ILE A 313 22.32 6.08 1.17
N GLY A 314 23.11 5.11 1.64
CA GLY A 314 22.92 4.44 2.93
C GLY A 314 21.53 3.81 3.07
N MET A 315 20.78 4.28 4.05
CA MET A 315 19.45 3.76 4.40
C MET A 315 18.41 3.98 3.31
N SER A 316 18.53 5.02 2.46
CA SER A 316 17.56 5.23 1.37
C SER A 316 17.56 4.06 0.38
N LYS A 317 18.71 3.44 0.10
CA LYS A 317 18.80 2.24 -0.76
C LYS A 317 18.12 1.04 -0.11
N GLU A 318 18.33 0.87 1.20
CA GLU A 318 17.72 -0.24 1.94
C GLU A 318 16.21 -0.08 2.05
N HIS A 319 15.71 1.14 2.33
CA HIS A 319 14.28 1.42 2.36
C HIS A 319 13.63 1.23 0.99
N LEU A 320 14.27 1.68 -0.09
CA LEU A 320 13.82 1.41 -1.46
C LEU A 320 13.77 -0.09 -1.73
N GLY A 321 14.82 -0.84 -1.35
CA GLY A 321 14.85 -2.30 -1.48
C GLY A 321 13.71 -2.99 -0.74
N ILE A 322 13.39 -2.54 0.48
CA ILE A 322 12.26 -3.08 1.27
C ILE A 322 10.91 -2.72 0.60
N ALA A 323 10.75 -1.51 0.09
CA ALA A 323 9.50 -1.12 -0.58
C ALA A 323 9.27 -1.95 -1.86
N LEU A 324 10.32 -2.13 -2.68
CA LEU A 324 10.29 -2.97 -3.88
C LEU A 324 10.01 -4.44 -3.54
N ALA A 325 10.64 -4.94 -2.49
CA ALA A 325 10.44 -6.29 -1.98
C ALA A 325 9.02 -6.57 -1.51
N LEU A 326 8.39 -5.57 -0.88
CA LEU A 326 7.00 -5.60 -0.47
C LEU A 326 6.06 -5.16 -1.60
N ASN A 327 6.55 -5.05 -2.83
CA ASN A 327 5.78 -4.57 -3.98
C ASN A 327 4.89 -3.35 -3.68
N VAL A 328 5.40 -2.42 -2.87
CA VAL A 328 4.70 -1.17 -2.54
C VAL A 328 5.13 -0.13 -3.59
N PRO A 329 4.18 0.50 -4.32
CA PRO A 329 4.52 1.54 -5.27
C PRO A 329 5.25 2.70 -4.58
N VAL A 330 6.34 3.14 -5.21
CA VAL A 330 7.25 4.16 -4.66
C VAL A 330 7.08 5.44 -5.44
N MET A 331 6.91 6.55 -4.73
CA MET A 331 7.08 7.90 -5.26
C MET A 331 8.25 8.57 -4.55
N VAL A 332 8.98 9.41 -5.25
CA VAL A 332 10.20 10.05 -4.75
C VAL A 332 9.96 11.54 -4.57
N ILE A 333 10.41 12.08 -3.45
CA ILE A 333 10.49 13.53 -3.24
C ILE A 333 11.94 13.90 -2.98
N VAL A 334 12.49 14.74 -3.87
CA VAL A 334 13.79 15.38 -3.72
C VAL A 334 13.58 16.71 -3.00
N THR A 335 14.10 16.82 -1.78
CA THR A 335 13.97 17.99 -0.90
C THR A 335 15.22 18.86 -0.90
N LYS A 336 15.11 20.07 -0.32
CA LYS A 336 16.21 21.03 -0.13
C LYS A 336 16.80 21.55 -1.44
N ILE A 337 15.98 21.68 -2.47
CA ILE A 337 16.39 22.26 -3.75
C ILE A 337 16.79 23.74 -3.61
N ASP A 338 16.28 24.43 -2.58
CA ASP A 338 16.58 25.82 -2.25
C ASP A 338 18.04 26.07 -1.82
N ILE A 339 18.71 25.09 -1.23
CA ILE A 339 20.10 25.22 -0.73
C ILE A 339 21.09 24.50 -1.66
N CYS A 340 20.62 23.59 -2.51
CA CYS A 340 21.48 22.73 -3.31
C CYS A 340 21.96 23.45 -4.59
N PRO A 341 23.28 23.50 -4.85
CA PRO A 341 23.78 23.96 -6.14
C PRO A 341 23.22 23.13 -7.30
N PRO A 342 22.89 23.74 -8.46
CA PRO A 342 22.21 23.06 -9.55
C PRO A 342 23.00 21.90 -10.14
N GLN A 343 24.33 21.97 -10.12
CA GLN A 343 25.22 20.90 -10.58
C GLN A 343 25.06 19.62 -9.74
N ILE A 344 25.04 19.76 -8.41
CA ILE A 344 24.90 18.63 -7.47
C ILE A 344 23.48 18.04 -7.56
N LEU A 345 22.47 18.88 -7.75
CA LEU A 345 21.10 18.43 -7.97
C LEU A 345 21.00 17.56 -9.23
N GLN A 346 21.61 17.99 -10.34
CA GLN A 346 21.65 17.21 -11.58
C GLN A 346 22.36 15.86 -11.41
N GLU A 347 23.49 15.82 -10.70
CA GLU A 347 24.18 14.57 -10.37
C GLU A 347 23.30 13.62 -9.55
N THR A 348 22.62 14.16 -8.54
CA THR A 348 21.68 13.40 -7.69
C THR A 348 20.53 12.83 -8.51
N ILE A 349 19.95 13.63 -9.42
CA ILE A 349 18.88 13.21 -10.33
C ILE A 349 19.36 12.09 -11.27
N SER A 350 20.56 12.23 -11.83
CA SER A 350 21.16 11.21 -12.69
C SER A 350 21.41 9.90 -11.94
N GLN A 351 21.96 9.99 -10.72
CA GLN A 351 22.17 8.84 -9.84
C GLN A 351 20.86 8.15 -9.50
N LEU A 352 19.83 8.92 -9.14
CA LEU A 352 18.51 8.41 -8.79
C LEU A 352 17.85 7.70 -9.97
N THR A 353 17.90 8.32 -11.16
CA THR A 353 17.40 7.74 -12.41
C THR A 353 18.09 6.40 -12.72
N LYS A 354 19.42 6.34 -12.57
CA LYS A 354 20.19 5.11 -12.80
C LYS A 354 19.81 3.98 -11.82
N ILE A 355 19.56 4.32 -10.56
CA ILE A 355 19.16 3.33 -9.54
C ILE A 355 17.73 2.85 -9.79
N LEU A 356 16.79 3.74 -10.12
CA LEU A 356 15.41 3.35 -10.39
C LEU A 356 15.27 2.48 -11.65
N LYS A 357 16.08 2.77 -12.69
CA LYS A 357 16.14 1.96 -13.92
C LYS A 357 16.97 0.68 -13.77
N SER A 358 17.61 0.45 -12.61
CA SER A 358 18.45 -0.73 -12.42
C SER A 358 17.62 -2.02 -12.51
N PRO A 359 18.26 -3.17 -12.80
CA PRO A 359 17.55 -4.45 -12.94
C PRO A 359 16.77 -4.89 -11.71
N GLY A 360 17.13 -4.38 -10.52
CA GLY A 360 16.45 -4.68 -9.27
C GLY A 360 15.28 -3.76 -8.90
N ALA A 361 15.15 -2.61 -9.55
CA ALA A 361 14.02 -1.70 -9.34
C ALA A 361 13.03 -1.71 -10.52
N ARG A 362 13.54 -1.80 -11.75
CA ARG A 362 12.77 -1.79 -13.02
C ARG A 362 11.66 -0.72 -13.05
N LYS A 363 11.94 0.46 -12.48
CA LYS A 363 11.00 1.58 -12.46
C LYS A 363 11.27 2.55 -13.60
N ILE A 364 10.21 3.19 -14.07
CA ILE A 364 10.20 4.26 -15.06
C ILE A 364 10.09 5.58 -14.30
N PRO A 365 11.19 6.33 -14.13
CA PRO A 365 11.15 7.62 -13.44
C PRO A 365 10.41 8.66 -14.30
N ILE A 366 9.39 9.30 -13.73
CA ILE A 366 8.66 10.43 -14.33
C ILE A 366 8.91 11.65 -13.46
N PHE A 367 9.55 12.67 -14.02
CA PHE A 367 9.80 13.92 -13.32
C PHE A 367 8.59 14.83 -13.48
N VAL A 368 7.93 15.13 -12.37
CA VAL A 368 6.73 15.95 -12.37
C VAL A 368 7.13 17.40 -12.15
N LYS A 369 6.83 18.26 -13.14
CA LYS A 369 7.21 19.68 -13.16
C LYS A 369 6.01 20.62 -13.14
N ASP A 370 4.85 20.15 -13.58
CA ASP A 370 3.63 20.94 -13.66
C ASP A 370 2.39 20.17 -13.19
N MET A 371 1.26 20.87 -13.16
CA MET A 371 -0.03 20.33 -12.72
C MET A 371 -0.56 19.26 -13.68
N GLU A 372 -0.32 19.41 -14.97
CA GLU A 372 -0.73 18.43 -15.98
C GLU A 372 -0.03 17.09 -15.79
N GLU A 373 1.30 17.10 -15.72
CA GLU A 373 2.09 15.90 -15.45
C GLU A 373 1.70 15.29 -14.10
N THR A 374 1.37 16.12 -13.11
CA THR A 374 0.89 15.66 -11.79
C THR A 374 -0.38 14.84 -11.92
N ILE A 375 -1.41 15.36 -12.60
CA ILE A 375 -2.73 14.73 -12.72
C ILE A 375 -2.64 13.45 -13.58
N ASN A 376 -1.95 13.53 -14.71
CA ASN A 376 -1.76 12.40 -15.61
C ASN A 376 -0.96 11.28 -14.92
N THR A 377 0.11 11.64 -14.21
CA THR A 377 0.92 10.68 -13.47
C THR A 377 0.13 10.07 -12.32
N ALA A 378 -0.66 10.84 -11.56
CA ALA A 378 -1.45 10.33 -10.44
C ALA A 378 -2.47 9.28 -10.89
N THR A 379 -3.17 9.56 -12.00
CA THR A 379 -4.15 8.63 -12.60
C THR A 379 -3.46 7.36 -13.10
N GLN A 380 -2.29 7.47 -13.72
CA GLN A 380 -1.53 6.33 -14.22
C GLN A 380 -0.73 5.58 -13.14
N PHE A 381 -0.61 6.13 -11.94
CA PHE A 381 0.16 5.55 -10.84
C PHE A 381 -0.49 4.30 -10.23
N VAL A 382 -1.57 3.80 -10.86
CA VAL A 382 -2.04 2.40 -10.76
C VAL A 382 -1.02 1.42 -11.37
N SER A 383 -0.23 1.85 -12.36
CA SER A 383 0.88 1.06 -12.90
C SER A 383 2.05 1.01 -11.93
N GLN A 384 2.46 -0.20 -11.54
CA GLN A 384 3.55 -0.40 -10.56
C GLN A 384 4.93 -0.03 -11.10
N ARG A 385 5.09 0.13 -12.42
CA ARG A 385 6.38 0.44 -13.02
C ARG A 385 6.71 1.93 -12.95
N ILE A 386 5.71 2.80 -12.89
CA ILE A 386 5.92 4.24 -12.84
C ILE A 386 6.46 4.65 -11.46
N CYS A 387 7.43 5.55 -11.42
CA CYS A 387 7.96 6.16 -10.21
C CYS A 387 7.97 7.69 -10.38
N PRO A 388 6.96 8.40 -9.83
CA PRO A 388 6.89 9.85 -9.86
C PRO A 388 8.00 10.46 -9.02
N ILE A 389 8.63 11.52 -9.51
CA ILE A 389 9.70 12.25 -8.84
C ILE A 389 9.32 13.72 -8.77
N PHE A 390 9.17 14.23 -7.55
CA PHE A 390 8.94 15.65 -7.27
C PHE A 390 10.20 16.30 -6.75
N GLN A 391 10.45 17.54 -7.15
CA GLN A 391 11.52 18.39 -6.62
C GLN A 391 10.87 19.48 -5.80
N VAL A 392 11.10 19.52 -4.48
CA VAL A 392 10.38 20.42 -3.58
C VAL A 392 11.31 21.16 -2.62
N SER A 393 10.85 22.33 -2.17
CA SER A 393 11.41 23.01 -1.01
C SER A 393 10.36 23.21 0.06
N ASN A 394 10.68 22.75 1.28
CA ASN A 394 9.87 22.98 2.46
C ASN A 394 9.97 24.42 2.98
N VAL A 395 10.98 25.17 2.54
CA VAL A 395 11.27 26.54 3.01
C VAL A 395 10.63 27.57 2.08
N THR A 396 10.85 27.44 0.77
CA THR A 396 10.28 28.38 -0.22
C THR A 396 8.85 28.01 -0.62
N GLY A 397 8.44 26.76 -0.41
CA GLY A 397 7.13 26.25 -0.84
C GLY A 397 7.09 25.75 -2.28
N GLU A 398 8.22 25.78 -2.99
CA GLU A 398 8.33 25.36 -4.38
C GLU A 398 7.82 23.92 -4.58
N ASN A 399 6.90 23.75 -5.54
CA ASN A 399 6.26 22.50 -5.96
C ASN A 399 5.52 21.71 -4.86
N LEU A 400 5.24 22.31 -3.70
CA LEU A 400 4.43 21.66 -2.66
C LEU A 400 2.99 21.40 -3.12
N ASP A 401 2.43 22.29 -3.93
CA ASP A 401 1.07 22.17 -4.45
C ASP A 401 0.93 21.02 -5.45
N LEU A 402 2.00 20.71 -6.21
CA LEU A 402 2.05 19.51 -7.06
C LEU A 402 1.93 18.25 -6.21
N VAL A 403 2.69 18.16 -5.11
CA VAL A 403 2.62 17.01 -4.20
C VAL A 403 1.25 16.90 -3.54
N ARG A 404 0.68 18.01 -3.09
CA ARG A 404 -0.67 18.04 -2.49
C ARG A 404 -1.74 17.55 -3.47
N THR A 405 -1.70 18.04 -4.70
CA THR A 405 -2.64 17.64 -5.75
C THR A 405 -2.45 16.17 -6.12
N PHE A 406 -1.21 15.71 -6.23
CA PHE A 406 -0.88 14.30 -6.45
C PHE A 406 -1.50 13.41 -5.38
N LEU A 407 -1.29 13.75 -4.10
CA LEU A 407 -1.84 13.02 -2.96
C LEU A 407 -3.37 13.03 -2.93
N ASN A 408 -4.01 14.10 -3.38
CA ASN A 408 -5.47 14.19 -3.49
C ASN A 408 -6.03 13.20 -4.53
N ILE A 409 -5.34 13.01 -5.66
CA ILE A 409 -5.79 12.19 -6.78
C ILE A 409 -5.39 10.71 -6.63
N LEU A 410 -4.43 10.40 -5.74
CA LEU A 410 -3.94 9.03 -5.54
C LEU A 410 -5.10 8.04 -5.37
N PRO A 411 -5.22 6.99 -6.20
CA PRO A 411 -6.31 6.05 -6.08
C PRO A 411 -6.21 5.22 -4.80
N HIS A 412 -7.34 4.72 -4.30
CA HIS A 412 -7.30 3.69 -3.26
C HIS A 412 -6.63 2.41 -3.81
N ARG A 413 -5.92 1.67 -2.95
CA ARG A 413 -5.27 0.43 -3.34
C ARG A 413 -5.44 -0.63 -2.28
N GLY A 414 -5.77 -1.83 -2.73
CA GLY A 414 -5.81 -3.05 -1.91
C GLY A 414 -7.09 -3.80 -2.17
N HIS A 415 -6.98 -5.08 -2.47
CA HIS A 415 -8.13 -5.96 -2.62
C HIS A 415 -8.47 -6.48 -1.23
N TYR A 416 -9.38 -5.78 -0.56
CA TYR A 416 -9.84 -6.14 0.77
C TYR A 416 -11.19 -6.81 0.66
N ASN A 417 -11.25 -8.09 1.01
CA ASN A 417 -12.50 -8.84 1.01
C ASN A 417 -13.23 -8.59 2.33
N VAL A 418 -14.37 -7.91 2.23
CA VAL A 418 -15.27 -7.54 3.34
C VAL A 418 -16.10 -8.74 3.82
N ASP A 419 -16.39 -9.69 2.93
CA ASP A 419 -17.17 -10.89 3.21
C ASP A 419 -16.34 -12.04 3.79
N ALA A 420 -15.02 -11.99 3.61
CA ALA A 420 -14.10 -12.97 4.16
C ALA A 420 -14.08 -12.97 5.71
N PRO A 421 -13.65 -14.07 6.36
CA PRO A 421 -13.54 -14.12 7.82
C PRO A 421 -12.68 -12.99 8.39
N PHE A 422 -13.14 -12.41 9.50
CA PHE A 422 -12.47 -11.26 10.13
C PHE A 422 -11.07 -11.62 10.65
N GLU A 423 -10.06 -10.91 10.14
CA GLU A 423 -8.65 -11.04 10.54
C GLU A 423 -8.06 -9.65 10.78
N PHE A 424 -7.66 -9.35 12.02
CA PHE A 424 -7.04 -8.07 12.38
C PHE A 424 -5.66 -8.27 12.98
N LEU A 425 -4.67 -7.58 12.43
CA LEU A 425 -3.26 -7.71 12.82
C LEU A 425 -2.91 -6.68 13.90
N ILE A 426 -2.47 -7.12 15.07
CA ILE A 426 -2.09 -6.22 16.17
C ILE A 426 -0.68 -5.68 15.96
N ASN A 427 -0.61 -4.37 15.77
CA ASN A 427 0.62 -3.60 15.57
C ASN A 427 1.08 -2.90 16.85
N ASP A 428 0.15 -2.43 17.67
CA ASP A 428 0.48 -1.79 18.93
C ASP A 428 -0.52 -2.08 20.05
N THR A 429 -0.07 -1.84 21.28
CA THR A 429 -0.83 -2.12 22.49
C THR A 429 -0.69 -0.96 23.47
N PHE A 430 -1.82 -0.41 23.89
CA PHE A 430 -1.91 0.71 24.81
C PHE A 430 -2.65 0.29 26.08
N SER A 431 -2.33 0.96 27.19
CA SER A 431 -3.18 0.95 28.39
C SER A 431 -3.67 2.38 28.57
N VAL A 432 -4.96 2.55 28.34
CA VAL A 432 -5.63 3.85 28.38
C VAL A 432 -6.38 3.95 29.71
N PRO A 433 -6.18 5.01 30.51
CA PRO A 433 -6.90 5.21 31.76
C PRO A 433 -8.41 5.11 31.55
N HIS A 434 -9.12 4.44 32.47
CA HIS A 434 -10.57 4.21 32.45
C HIS A 434 -11.12 3.30 31.32
N VAL A 435 -10.44 3.20 30.17
CA VAL A 435 -10.83 2.32 29.06
C VAL A 435 -10.28 0.89 29.26
N GLY A 436 -9.01 0.78 29.64
CA GLY A 436 -8.29 -0.48 29.84
C GLY A 436 -7.28 -0.78 28.73
N THR A 437 -7.20 -2.05 28.32
CA THR A 437 -6.27 -2.50 27.28
C THR A 437 -6.84 -2.19 25.90
N VAL A 438 -6.09 -1.46 25.09
CA VAL A 438 -6.45 -1.11 23.71
C VAL A 438 -5.40 -1.68 22.76
N VAL A 439 -5.83 -2.35 21.70
CA VAL A 439 -4.97 -2.85 20.63
C VAL A 439 -5.17 -2.00 19.39
N SER A 440 -4.10 -1.72 18.64
CA SER A 440 -4.17 -0.98 17.38
C SER A 440 -3.53 -1.79 16.27
N GLY A 441 -4.07 -1.65 15.06
CA GLY A 441 -3.77 -2.56 13.97
C GLY A 441 -4.48 -2.21 12.67
N VAL A 442 -4.41 -3.16 11.73
CA VAL A 442 -5.07 -3.07 10.42
C VAL A 442 -5.94 -4.31 10.25
N ALA A 443 -7.20 -4.09 9.84
CA ALA A 443 -8.09 -5.16 9.43
C ALA A 443 -7.65 -5.67 8.05
N LYS A 444 -7.32 -6.94 7.94
CA LYS A 444 -6.86 -7.56 6.69
C LYS A 444 -8.02 -8.09 5.86
N SER A 445 -9.04 -8.62 6.52
CA SER A 445 -10.26 -9.15 5.91
C SER A 445 -11.43 -9.06 6.89
N GLY A 446 -12.65 -9.12 6.35
CA GLY A 446 -13.89 -9.13 7.11
C GLY A 446 -14.30 -7.80 7.73
N VAL A 447 -15.42 -7.85 8.45
CA VAL A 447 -15.96 -6.73 9.24
C VAL A 447 -16.10 -7.15 10.70
N ILE A 448 -15.91 -6.20 11.60
CA ILE A 448 -16.19 -6.38 13.02
C ILE A 448 -16.93 -5.16 13.58
N HIS A 449 -17.83 -5.41 14.53
CA HIS A 449 -18.60 -4.37 15.22
C HIS A 449 -18.20 -4.26 16.69
N ALA A 450 -18.41 -3.08 17.26
CA ALA A 450 -18.33 -2.88 18.69
C ALA A 450 -19.37 -3.77 19.39
N GLY A 451 -18.95 -4.50 20.43
CA GLY A 451 -19.76 -5.48 21.14
C GLY A 451 -19.48 -6.93 20.73
N ASP A 452 -18.89 -7.17 19.56
CA ASP A 452 -18.70 -8.52 19.04
C ASP A 452 -17.74 -9.36 19.91
N PRO A 453 -18.04 -10.67 20.09
CA PRO A 453 -17.12 -11.60 20.72
C PRO A 453 -15.99 -11.99 19.76
N VAL A 454 -14.76 -11.91 20.26
CA VAL A 454 -13.54 -12.13 19.48
C VAL A 454 -12.54 -13.02 20.22
N LEU A 455 -11.64 -13.62 19.46
CA LEU A 455 -10.48 -14.35 19.96
C LEU A 455 -9.22 -13.50 19.75
N VAL A 456 -8.40 -13.37 20.79
CA VAL A 456 -7.12 -12.64 20.74
C VAL A 456 -5.99 -13.60 21.05
N GLY A 457 -4.98 -13.66 20.19
CA GLY A 457 -3.84 -14.56 20.33
C GLY A 457 -2.99 -14.61 19.06
N PRO A 458 -1.98 -15.49 18.97
CA PRO A 458 -1.59 -16.45 19.99
C PRO A 458 -0.73 -15.85 21.10
N ASP A 459 -0.96 -16.31 22.32
CA ASP A 459 -0.04 -16.10 23.43
C ASP A 459 1.29 -16.87 23.25
N SER A 460 2.17 -16.83 24.25
CA SER A 460 3.47 -17.52 24.18
C SER A 460 3.34 -19.05 24.09
N LEU A 461 2.20 -19.62 24.47
CA LEU A 461 1.91 -21.05 24.42
C LEU A 461 1.11 -21.45 23.17
N GLY A 462 0.67 -20.47 22.36
CA GLY A 462 -0.15 -20.72 21.17
C GLY A 462 -1.65 -20.69 21.42
N GLN A 463 -2.10 -20.24 22.59
CA GLN A 463 -3.51 -20.21 22.97
C GLN A 463 -4.17 -18.88 22.59
N PHE A 464 -5.49 -18.92 22.42
CA PHE A 464 -6.34 -17.76 22.16
C PHE A 464 -7.25 -17.49 23.37
N THR A 465 -7.36 -16.22 23.74
CA THR A 465 -8.26 -15.77 24.81
C THR A 465 -9.54 -15.21 24.19
N THR A 466 -10.69 -15.67 24.67
CA THR A 466 -11.99 -15.08 24.28
C THR A 466 -12.22 -13.77 25.02
N THR A 467 -12.60 -12.74 24.29
CA THR A 467 -12.96 -11.42 24.82
C THR A 467 -14.08 -10.81 23.97
N THR A 468 -14.46 -9.57 24.25
CA THR A 468 -15.40 -8.79 23.46
C THR A 468 -14.79 -7.42 23.18
N ILE A 469 -15.09 -6.86 22.01
CA ILE A 469 -14.72 -5.48 21.69
C ILE A 469 -15.65 -4.54 22.44
N LYS A 470 -15.10 -3.68 23.31
CA LYS A 470 -15.89 -2.67 24.04
C LYS A 470 -16.24 -1.48 23.15
N SER A 471 -15.26 -0.98 22.43
CA SER A 471 -15.36 0.16 21.53
C SER A 471 -14.31 0.06 20.45
N ILE A 472 -14.61 0.68 19.31
CA ILE A 472 -13.71 0.81 18.17
C ILE A 472 -13.45 2.30 17.95
N GLU A 473 -12.19 2.64 17.71
CA GLU A 473 -11.79 3.99 17.32
C GLU A 473 -10.97 3.96 16.03
N ARG A 474 -11.35 4.79 15.06
CA ARG A 474 -10.58 5.07 13.85
C ARG A 474 -10.08 6.50 13.91
N LYS A 475 -8.76 6.68 13.84
CA LYS A 475 -8.10 8.01 13.92
C LYS A 475 -8.55 8.88 15.11
N ARG A 476 -8.77 8.24 16.26
CA ARG A 476 -9.27 8.85 17.52
C ARG A 476 -10.74 9.29 17.47
N ILE A 477 -11.49 8.78 16.51
CA ILE A 477 -12.94 8.97 16.39
C ILE A 477 -13.59 7.64 16.69
N GLN A 478 -14.56 7.63 17.60
CA GLN A 478 -15.32 6.43 17.91
C GLN A 478 -16.21 6.05 16.73
N VAL A 479 -16.20 4.77 16.37
CA VAL A 479 -17.00 4.19 15.29
C VAL A 479 -17.65 2.89 15.78
N ASN A 480 -18.70 2.46 15.09
CA ASN A 480 -19.44 1.23 15.39
C ASN A 480 -18.83 0.02 14.70
N ALA A 481 -18.25 0.20 13.51
CA ALA A 481 -17.67 -0.89 12.72
C ALA A 481 -16.23 -0.57 12.25
N CYS A 482 -15.50 -1.63 11.91
CA CYS A 482 -14.22 -1.55 11.22
C CYS A 482 -14.21 -2.55 10.07
N PHE A 483 -13.93 -2.05 8.86
CA PHE A 483 -13.94 -2.84 7.63
C PHE A 483 -12.54 -3.29 7.23
N ALA A 484 -12.48 -4.32 6.40
CA ALA A 484 -11.24 -4.79 5.79
C ALA A 484 -10.50 -3.64 5.11
N GLY A 485 -9.18 -3.61 5.27
CA GLY A 485 -8.32 -2.54 4.75
C GLY A 485 -8.22 -1.31 5.64
N GLN A 486 -9.03 -1.17 6.68
CA GLN A 486 -8.99 0.01 7.55
C GLN A 486 -8.02 -0.15 8.72
N SER A 487 -7.45 0.97 9.18
CA SER A 487 -6.73 1.01 10.46
C SER A 487 -7.66 1.38 11.61
N GLY A 488 -7.51 0.70 12.74
CA GLY A 488 -8.39 0.88 13.90
C GLY A 488 -7.71 0.57 15.23
N SER A 489 -8.35 1.00 16.31
CA SER A 489 -7.98 0.71 17.68
C SER A 489 -9.17 0.10 18.42
N PHE A 490 -9.00 -1.07 19.02
CA PHE A 490 -10.06 -1.81 19.71
C PHE A 490 -9.79 -1.85 21.20
N ALA A 491 -10.74 -1.40 22.00
CA ALA A 491 -10.71 -1.57 23.44
C ALA A 491 -11.21 -2.98 23.82
N LEU A 492 -10.38 -3.78 24.48
CA LEU A 492 -10.71 -5.16 24.83
C LEU A 492 -11.32 -5.28 26.23
N LYS A 493 -12.30 -6.17 26.39
CA LYS A 493 -12.96 -6.39 27.68
C LYS A 493 -12.23 -7.42 28.53
N ARG A 494 -11.92 -7.06 29.78
CA ARG A 494 -11.32 -7.97 30.80
C ARG A 494 -9.98 -8.60 30.39
N VAL A 495 -9.26 -8.02 29.43
CA VAL A 495 -7.91 -8.46 29.03
C VAL A 495 -6.89 -7.51 29.64
N ARG A 496 -5.82 -8.05 30.22
CA ARG A 496 -4.72 -7.23 30.78
C ARG A 496 -3.72 -6.89 29.68
N ARG A 497 -3.10 -5.70 29.75
CA ARG A 497 -2.08 -5.29 28.76
C ARG A 497 -0.95 -6.31 28.61
N LYS A 498 -0.54 -6.97 29.69
CA LYS A 498 0.54 -7.97 29.69
C LYS A 498 0.21 -9.24 28.90
N GLU A 499 -1.08 -9.54 28.70
CA GLU A 499 -1.56 -10.71 27.97
C GLU A 499 -1.58 -10.48 26.46
N VAL A 500 -1.41 -9.23 26.01
CA VAL A 500 -1.44 -8.86 24.59
C VAL A 500 -0.10 -8.31 24.14
N ARG A 501 0.31 -8.66 22.92
CA ARG A 501 1.55 -8.20 22.32
C ARG A 501 1.39 -7.91 20.84
N LYS A 502 2.37 -7.21 20.29
CA LYS A 502 2.55 -7.04 18.84
C LYS A 502 2.75 -8.39 18.15
N GLY A 503 2.17 -8.55 16.97
CA GLY A 503 2.20 -9.78 16.19
C GLY A 503 1.09 -10.78 16.54
N MET A 504 0.30 -10.54 17.59
CA MET A 504 -0.96 -11.25 17.77
C MET A 504 -2.00 -10.80 16.74
N VAL A 505 -3.05 -11.58 16.60
CA VAL A 505 -4.21 -11.32 15.76
C VAL A 505 -5.48 -11.28 16.61
N VAL A 506 -6.46 -10.52 16.13
CA VAL A 506 -7.85 -10.57 16.61
C VAL A 506 -8.67 -11.24 15.51
N LEU A 507 -9.38 -12.29 15.88
CA LEU A 507 -10.22 -13.08 14.98
C LEU A 507 -11.65 -13.08 15.51
N LYS A 508 -12.64 -13.24 14.62
CA LYS A 508 -14.02 -13.52 15.05
C LYS A 508 -14.03 -14.81 15.87
N LYS A 509 -14.92 -14.90 16.87
CA LYS A 509 -15.05 -16.12 17.66
C LYS A 509 -15.47 -17.29 16.74
N LEU A 510 -14.63 -18.31 16.66
CA LEU A 510 -14.86 -19.55 15.93
C LEU A 510 -15.17 -20.67 16.92
N GLU A 511 -15.86 -21.72 16.46
CA GLU A 511 -16.11 -22.92 17.27
C GLU A 511 -14.82 -23.71 17.53
N GLN A 512 -13.95 -23.79 16.52
CA GLN A 512 -12.64 -24.43 16.64
C GLN A 512 -11.55 -23.39 16.89
N PRO A 513 -10.59 -23.66 17.78
CA PRO A 513 -9.48 -22.75 18.02
C PRO A 513 -8.62 -22.62 16.75
N PRO A 514 -8.20 -21.39 16.39
CA PRO A 514 -7.32 -21.17 15.24
C PRO A 514 -6.02 -21.95 15.37
N LYS A 515 -5.57 -22.55 14.26
CA LYS A 515 -4.30 -23.28 14.22
C LYS A 515 -3.11 -22.33 14.23
N VAL A 516 -2.08 -22.68 15.00
CA VAL A 516 -0.83 -21.91 15.14
C VAL A 516 0.34 -22.81 14.87
N PHE A 517 1.41 -22.24 14.32
CA PHE A 517 2.52 -23.04 13.83
C PHE A 517 3.85 -22.47 14.34
N ARG A 518 4.72 -23.36 14.82
CA ARG A 518 6.14 -23.04 15.04
C ARG A 518 6.95 -23.20 13.77
N GLU A 519 6.51 -24.08 12.89
CA GLU A 519 7.22 -24.49 11.69
C GLU A 519 6.41 -24.12 10.47
N PHE A 520 7.10 -23.71 9.41
CA PHE A 520 6.48 -23.41 8.14
C PHE A 520 7.53 -23.50 7.04
N VAL A 521 7.08 -23.74 5.81
CA VAL A 521 7.95 -23.74 4.64
C VAL A 521 7.72 -22.45 3.88
N ALA A 522 8.81 -21.75 3.56
CA ALA A 522 8.77 -20.56 2.74
C ALA A 522 9.73 -20.69 1.57
N GLU A 523 9.29 -20.14 0.45
CA GLU A 523 10.17 -19.93 -0.70
C GLU A 523 10.88 -18.61 -0.51
N VAL A 524 12.22 -18.63 -0.45
CA VAL A 524 13.03 -17.45 -0.16
C VAL A 524 13.98 -17.10 -1.30
N LEU A 525 14.19 -15.81 -1.49
CA LEU A 525 15.22 -15.22 -2.32
C LEU A 525 16.27 -14.54 -1.42
N ILE A 526 17.55 -14.87 -1.61
CA ILE A 526 18.65 -14.22 -0.89
C ILE A 526 19.17 -13.02 -1.69
N LEU A 527 19.09 -11.82 -1.11
CA LEU A 527 19.46 -10.56 -1.77
C LEU A 527 20.94 -10.22 -1.61
N SER A 528 21.45 -10.26 -0.39
CA SER A 528 22.87 -10.01 -0.12
C SER A 528 23.29 -10.66 1.18
N HIS A 529 24.12 -11.69 1.07
CA HIS A 529 24.67 -12.40 2.22
C HIS A 529 26.10 -12.84 1.89
N ALA A 530 27.06 -12.44 2.74
CA ALA A 530 28.48 -12.66 2.48
C ALA A 530 28.92 -14.11 2.67
N THR A 531 28.20 -14.87 3.50
CA THR A 531 28.50 -16.27 3.78
C THR A 531 27.41 -17.17 3.20
N THR A 532 27.60 -18.48 3.33
CA THR A 532 26.63 -19.45 2.84
C THR A 532 25.62 -19.79 3.94
N ILE A 533 24.33 -19.80 3.60
CA ILE A 533 23.27 -20.21 4.54
C ILE A 533 23.15 -21.74 4.50
N LYS A 534 23.17 -22.36 5.67
CA LYS A 534 23.04 -23.80 5.89
C LYS A 534 21.99 -24.09 6.95
N ARG A 535 21.65 -25.36 7.14
CA ARG A 535 20.83 -25.83 8.28
C ARG A 535 21.41 -25.31 9.61
N LYS A 536 20.53 -25.07 10.58
CA LYS A 536 20.81 -24.44 11.89
C LYS A 536 21.18 -22.96 11.83
N TYR A 537 21.27 -22.34 10.65
CA TYR A 537 21.41 -20.89 10.57
C TYR A 537 20.22 -20.21 11.25
N GLN A 538 20.51 -19.16 12.01
CA GLN A 538 19.50 -18.39 12.73
C GLN A 538 19.57 -16.95 12.30
N ALA A 539 18.41 -16.35 12.02
CA ALA A 539 18.31 -14.91 12.04
C ALA A 539 16.90 -14.45 12.37
N MET A 540 16.75 -13.13 12.34
CA MET A 540 15.50 -12.50 12.72
C MET A 540 14.57 -12.44 11.52
N LEU A 541 13.39 -13.00 11.71
CA LEU A 541 12.35 -13.09 10.70
C LEU A 541 11.25 -12.09 11.03
N HIS A 542 10.77 -11.40 10.01
CA HIS A 542 9.58 -10.58 10.09
C HIS A 542 8.49 -11.13 9.19
N VAL A 543 7.28 -11.27 9.74
CA VAL A 543 6.07 -11.65 9.00
C VAL A 543 4.93 -10.77 9.51
N GLY A 544 4.51 -9.80 8.70
CA GLY A 544 3.59 -8.74 9.15
C GLY A 544 4.11 -8.05 10.42
N ALA A 545 3.31 -8.06 11.49
CA ALA A 545 3.68 -7.50 12.79
C ALA A 545 4.55 -8.45 13.67
N VAL A 546 4.72 -9.71 13.27
CA VAL A 546 5.57 -10.68 13.98
C VAL A 546 7.04 -10.39 13.70
N SER A 547 7.86 -10.37 14.75
CA SER A 547 9.31 -10.20 14.67
C SER A 547 9.98 -11.12 15.68
N GLN A 548 10.57 -12.22 15.20
CA GLN A 548 11.14 -13.27 16.05
C GLN A 548 12.32 -13.98 15.38
N THR A 549 13.26 -14.46 16.19
CA THR A 549 14.34 -15.32 15.70
C THR A 549 13.80 -16.66 15.21
N CYS A 550 14.21 -17.05 14.01
CA CYS A 550 13.90 -18.33 13.39
C CYS A 550 15.19 -19.08 13.10
N SER A 551 15.13 -20.41 13.19
CA SER A 551 16.18 -21.31 12.74
C SER A 551 15.78 -21.99 11.45
N VAL A 552 16.73 -22.12 10.52
CA VAL A 552 16.58 -22.92 9.30
C VAL A 552 16.73 -24.39 9.67
N ILE A 553 15.65 -25.17 9.59
CA ILE A 553 15.64 -26.59 9.97
C ILE A 553 15.94 -27.49 8.76
N ASP A 554 15.48 -27.11 7.57
CA ASP A 554 15.70 -27.84 6.34
C ASP A 554 15.75 -26.92 5.12
N ILE A 555 16.43 -27.37 4.07
CA ILE A 555 16.67 -26.64 2.83
C ILE A 555 16.58 -27.62 1.67
N ASP A 556 15.96 -27.21 0.56
CA ASP A 556 15.88 -27.97 -0.69
C ASP A 556 17.23 -28.32 -1.36
N ARG A 557 18.33 -27.78 -0.84
CA ARG A 557 19.69 -27.90 -1.39
C ARG A 557 20.74 -27.87 -0.29
N PRO A 558 22.00 -28.27 -0.57
CA PRO A 558 23.05 -28.34 0.45
C PRO A 558 23.34 -27.01 1.15
N PHE A 559 23.27 -25.90 0.41
CA PHE A 559 23.55 -24.57 0.92
C PHE A 559 23.01 -23.47 -0.01
N ILE A 560 22.72 -22.29 0.53
CA ILE A 560 22.13 -21.16 -0.23
C ILE A 560 23.13 -19.99 -0.28
N ARG A 561 23.28 -19.37 -1.45
CA ARG A 561 24.12 -18.18 -1.67
C ARG A 561 23.29 -16.99 -2.16
N THR A 562 23.94 -15.84 -2.29
CA THR A 562 23.32 -14.61 -2.80
C THR A 562 22.78 -14.82 -4.23
N GLY A 563 21.55 -14.36 -4.46
CA GLY A 563 20.82 -14.50 -5.71
C GLY A 563 20.11 -15.84 -5.88
N ASP A 564 20.25 -16.78 -4.94
CA ASP A 564 19.56 -18.06 -5.02
C ASP A 564 18.12 -17.94 -4.51
N ARG A 565 17.22 -18.62 -5.22
CA ARG A 565 15.84 -18.88 -4.82
C ARG A 565 15.75 -20.33 -4.34
N ALA A 566 15.25 -20.55 -3.13
CA ALA A 566 15.25 -21.85 -2.48
C ALA A 566 14.02 -22.04 -1.58
N MET A 567 13.56 -23.29 -1.47
CA MET A 567 12.57 -23.68 -0.47
C MET A 567 13.28 -23.96 0.86
N VAL A 568 12.81 -23.29 1.92
CA VAL A 568 13.42 -23.34 3.25
C VAL A 568 12.35 -23.57 4.29
N ALA A 569 12.57 -24.59 5.14
CA ALA A 569 11.76 -24.82 6.32
C ALA A 569 12.33 -24.02 7.49
N PHE A 570 11.50 -23.20 8.11
CA PHE A 570 11.84 -22.39 9.26
C PHE A 570 11.14 -22.90 10.51
N ARG A 571 11.82 -22.76 11.66
CA ARG A 571 11.24 -22.97 12.98
C ARG A 571 11.42 -21.71 13.84
N PHE A 572 10.31 -21.19 14.34
CA PHE A 572 10.27 -20.15 15.36
C PHE A 572 10.86 -20.66 16.68
N ILE A 573 11.83 -19.93 17.23
CA ILE A 573 12.56 -20.38 18.43
C ILE A 573 11.75 -20.19 19.72
N GLN A 574 11.08 -19.06 19.88
CA GLN A 574 10.47 -18.67 21.16
C GLN A 574 9.04 -19.21 21.31
N ARG A 575 8.17 -18.91 20.34
CA ARG A 575 6.73 -19.19 20.40
C ARG A 575 6.14 -19.50 19.02
N PRO A 576 5.03 -20.25 18.96
CA PRO A 576 4.24 -20.40 17.74
C PRO A 576 3.57 -19.07 17.38
N GLU A 577 3.35 -18.86 16.09
CA GLU A 577 2.71 -17.66 15.58
C GLU A 577 1.56 -18.06 14.62
N PHE A 578 0.60 -17.17 14.44
CA PHE A 578 -0.48 -17.35 13.48
C PHE A 578 0.04 -16.95 12.10
N LEU A 579 0.10 -17.90 11.17
CA LEU A 579 0.62 -17.72 9.82
C LEU A 579 -0.37 -18.27 8.80
N ALA A 580 -0.36 -17.70 7.61
CA ALA A 580 -1.08 -18.20 6.46
C ALA A 580 -0.17 -18.32 5.23
N PRO A 581 -0.43 -19.30 4.33
CA PRO A 581 0.19 -19.32 3.01
C PRO A 581 0.02 -17.99 2.27
N GLY A 582 1.05 -17.58 1.54
CA GLY A 582 1.11 -16.28 0.86
C GLY A 582 1.56 -15.12 1.74
N ASP A 583 1.75 -15.30 3.06
CA ASP A 583 2.31 -14.26 3.90
C ASP A 583 3.76 -13.96 3.49
N ARG A 584 4.09 -12.68 3.42
CA ARG A 584 5.43 -12.22 3.04
C ARG A 584 6.36 -12.27 4.23
N VAL A 585 7.57 -12.73 3.97
CA VAL A 585 8.61 -12.98 4.94
C VAL A 585 9.81 -12.11 4.62
N LEU A 586 10.36 -11.43 5.61
CA LEU A 586 11.60 -10.67 5.49
C LEU A 586 12.63 -11.23 6.46
N PHE A 587 13.79 -11.60 5.92
CA PHE A 587 14.89 -12.19 6.66
C PHE A 587 16.00 -11.17 6.89
N ARG A 588 16.43 -11.01 8.15
CA ARG A 588 17.38 -9.96 8.54
C ARG A 588 18.44 -10.41 9.54
N GLU A 589 19.68 -9.97 9.29
CA GLU A 589 20.81 -10.05 10.22
C GLU A 589 21.58 -8.72 10.15
N GLY A 590 21.18 -7.78 11.02
CA GLY A 590 21.55 -6.36 10.90
C GLY A 590 20.86 -5.70 9.70
N LYS A 591 21.30 -6.04 8.49
CA LYS A 591 20.71 -5.63 7.19
C LYS A 591 19.80 -6.71 6.64
N THR A 592 18.92 -6.32 5.72
CA THR A 592 18.05 -7.24 4.99
C THR A 592 18.89 -8.23 4.18
N LYS A 593 18.70 -9.54 4.40
CA LYS A 593 19.44 -10.59 3.67
C LYS A 593 18.60 -11.34 2.66
N GLY A 594 17.30 -11.48 2.91
CA GLY A 594 16.43 -12.22 2.02
C GLY A 594 14.96 -11.90 2.20
N LEU A 595 14.19 -12.31 1.22
CA LEU A 595 12.75 -12.18 1.15
C LEU A 595 12.14 -13.55 0.96
N GLY A 596 10.88 -13.71 1.32
CA GLY A 596 10.19 -14.96 1.12
C GLY A 596 8.69 -14.83 1.09
N ILE A 597 8.06 -15.93 0.69
CA ILE A 597 6.61 -16.11 0.75
C ILE A 597 6.38 -17.45 1.43
N VAL A 598 5.52 -17.46 2.45
CA VAL A 598 5.08 -18.71 3.10
C VAL A 598 4.35 -19.55 2.06
N LYS A 599 4.80 -20.78 1.84
CA LYS A 599 4.18 -21.75 0.91
C LYS A 599 3.24 -22.70 1.62
N SER A 600 3.66 -23.20 2.76
CA SER A 600 2.84 -24.05 3.61
C SER A 600 3.13 -23.75 5.07
N VAL A 601 2.13 -24.02 5.91
CA VAL A 601 2.23 -23.94 7.37
C VAL A 601 2.43 -25.35 7.92
N GLY A 602 3.26 -25.47 8.95
CA GLY A 602 3.81 -26.76 9.38
C GLY A 602 5.00 -27.20 8.52
N TYR A 603 5.67 -28.24 8.99
CA TYR A 603 6.71 -28.96 8.26
C TYR A 603 6.66 -30.42 8.70
N ASP A 604 6.70 -31.35 7.75
CA ASP A 604 6.73 -32.78 8.04
C ASP A 604 8.16 -33.31 7.86
N PRO A 605 8.84 -33.74 8.93
CA PRO A 605 10.19 -34.31 8.86
C PRO A 605 10.29 -35.57 7.98
N ASN A 606 9.18 -36.31 7.79
CA ASN A 606 9.17 -37.51 6.94
C ASN A 606 9.21 -37.18 5.44
N HIS A 607 8.89 -35.94 5.08
CA HIS A 607 8.94 -35.43 3.72
C HIS A 607 9.96 -34.28 3.63
N PRO A 608 11.27 -34.58 3.73
CA PRO A 608 12.30 -33.55 3.71
C PRO A 608 12.32 -32.81 2.37
N LEU A 609 12.65 -31.51 2.41
CA LEU A 609 12.75 -30.66 1.23
C LEU A 609 13.87 -31.12 0.29
N ASN A 610 14.90 -31.76 0.84
CA ASN A 610 15.96 -32.40 0.07
C ASN A 610 16.08 -33.89 0.43
N PRO A 611 15.39 -34.78 -0.31
CA PRO A 611 15.43 -36.22 -0.09
C PRO A 611 16.84 -36.82 -0.18
N LYS A 612 17.75 -36.18 -0.92
CA LYS A 612 19.13 -36.65 -1.13
C LYS A 612 20.09 -36.26 -0.01
N ALA A 613 19.68 -35.41 0.92
CA ALA A 613 20.53 -34.91 2.02
C ALA A 613 20.23 -35.57 3.38
N VAL A 614 19.33 -36.56 3.43
CA VAL A 614 19.14 -37.39 4.63
C VAL A 614 20.45 -38.14 4.86
N PRO A 615 21.12 -37.98 6.01
CA PRO A 615 22.24 -38.85 6.35
C PRO A 615 21.69 -40.27 6.37
N GLN A 616 22.31 -41.20 5.64
CA GLN A 616 22.10 -42.61 5.93
C GLN A 616 22.47 -42.83 7.40
N GLU A 617 21.48 -43.09 8.24
CA GLU A 617 21.71 -43.63 9.58
C GLU A 617 22.36 -45.01 9.37
N GLY A 618 23.69 -45.04 9.26
CA GLY A 618 24.41 -46.25 8.87
C GLY A 618 25.93 -46.23 8.92
N GLU A 619 26.60 -45.11 9.21
CA GLU A 619 28.07 -45.10 9.38
C GLU A 619 28.46 -44.37 10.66
N ASN A 620 28.26 -45.04 11.80
CA ASN A 620 29.04 -44.83 13.00
C ASN A 620 29.17 -46.19 13.73
N SER A 621 30.02 -47.03 13.15
CA SER A 621 30.70 -48.10 13.87
C SER A 621 32.06 -48.31 13.23
N HIS A 622 33.03 -47.46 13.61
CA HIS A 622 34.38 -47.87 14.01
C HIS A 622 35.17 -46.70 14.60
#